data_AF-A0A2E8VP10-F1
#
_entry.id   AF-A0A2E8VP10-F1
#
_cell.length_a   1.000
_cell.length_b   1.000
_cell.length_c   1.000
_cell.angle_alpha   90.00
_cell.angle_beta   90.00
_cell.angle_gamma   90.00
#
_symmetry.space_group_name_H-M   'P 1'
#
loop_
_entity.id
_entity.type
_entity.pdbx_description
1 polymer ?
#
loop_
_entity_poly.entity_id
_entity_poly.type
_entity_poly.pdbx_seq_one_letter_code
_entity_poly.pdbx_strand_id
1 'polypeptide(L)'
;MTGAAAVNDLDLAHRALMDVMAGHRLREIPQPRAANLALGVLRQITALEWLRGQLLSKPLPRKHTDVGVALLMGLYQIRHMRTPDHAAVQETVKLARTLKKSWATGLLNATLRRYLREREALDAALAEDDAVHGHPSWLLRQFRTDWPDHTSTIVAANAEPGPLTVRVNTLAGSRDEYGSVLRAANIAATPCAHATSGLRIDEAVRAVDLPGFKAGRCTVQDESSQLAVPLLSDLAGKRVLDVCAAPGGKTTHLLERGALVTAVDVSAERLVSLQENLARLR
;
A
#
# COMPACT_ATOMS: atom_id res chain seq x y z
N MET A 1 -8.43 22.26 10.97
CA MET A 1 -9.19 21.06 10.55
C MET A 1 -9.03 19.99 11.61
N THR A 2 -10.13 19.46 12.15
CA THR A 2 -10.11 18.32 13.08
C THR A 2 -9.56 17.07 12.37
N GLY A 3 -8.88 16.17 13.10
CA GLY A 3 -8.31 14.94 12.52
C GLY A 3 -9.34 14.12 11.73
N ALA A 4 -10.60 14.08 12.19
CA ALA A 4 -11.70 13.39 11.52
C ALA A 4 -12.05 13.96 10.13
N ALA A 5 -11.93 15.28 9.91
CA ALA A 5 -12.18 15.88 8.60
C ALA A 5 -11.08 15.53 7.59
N ALA A 6 -9.81 15.52 8.05
CA ALA A 6 -8.68 15.14 7.22
C ALA A 6 -8.70 13.64 6.84
N VAL A 7 -9.12 12.77 7.76
CA VAL A 7 -9.32 11.33 7.50
C VAL A 7 -10.44 11.12 6.47
N ASN A 8 -11.56 11.84 6.60
CA ASN A 8 -12.67 11.74 5.64
C ASN A 8 -12.30 12.22 4.22
N ASP A 9 -11.49 13.27 4.09
CA ASP A 9 -11.04 13.76 2.78
C ASP A 9 -10.02 12.79 2.14
N LEU A 10 -9.15 12.17 2.94
CA LEU A 10 -8.22 11.12 2.49
C LEU A 10 -8.97 9.84 2.04
N ASP A 11 -9.98 9.41 2.80
CA ASP A 11 -10.84 8.29 2.45
C ASP A 11 -11.67 8.55 1.18
N LEU A 12 -12.09 9.80 0.97
CA LEU A 12 -12.77 10.21 -0.25
C LEU A 12 -11.81 10.18 -1.45
N ALA A 13 -10.58 10.68 -1.29
CA ALA A 13 -9.55 10.63 -2.32
C ALA A 13 -9.13 9.19 -2.65
N HIS A 14 -9.04 8.32 -1.64
CA HIS A 14 -8.77 6.89 -1.81
C HIS A 14 -9.90 6.20 -2.58
N ARG A 15 -11.16 6.37 -2.17
CA ARG A 15 -12.31 5.80 -2.89
C ARG A 15 -12.41 6.33 -4.32
N ALA A 16 -12.25 7.63 -4.51
CA ALA A 16 -12.25 8.23 -5.84
C ALA A 16 -11.10 7.72 -6.71
N LEU A 17 -9.90 7.49 -6.15
CA LEU A 17 -8.79 6.86 -6.87
C LEU A 17 -9.12 5.44 -7.28
N MET A 18 -9.68 4.64 -6.37
CA MET A 18 -10.10 3.27 -6.68
C MET A 18 -11.22 3.25 -7.74
N ASP A 19 -12.18 4.17 -7.67
CA ASP A 19 -13.26 4.32 -8.67
C ASP A 19 -12.72 4.75 -10.04
N VAL A 20 -11.80 5.72 -10.08
CA VAL A 20 -11.13 6.18 -11.31
C VAL A 20 -10.34 5.04 -11.95
N MET A 21 -9.66 4.22 -11.14
CA MET A 21 -8.94 3.04 -11.62
C MET A 21 -9.88 1.92 -12.09
N ALA A 22 -10.99 1.69 -11.38
CA ALA A 22 -11.98 0.68 -11.74
C ALA A 22 -12.70 1.05 -13.05
N GLY A 23 -13.02 2.34 -13.24
CA GLY A 23 -13.63 2.88 -14.46
C GLY A 23 -12.78 2.70 -15.73
N HIS A 24 -11.47 2.47 -15.56
CA HIS A 24 -10.55 2.25 -16.68
C HIS A 24 -10.55 0.82 -17.24
N ARG A 25 -11.40 -0.09 -16.73
CA ARG A 25 -11.25 -1.55 -16.90
C ARG A 25 -9.78 -1.93 -16.64
N LEU A 26 -9.46 -2.33 -15.41
CA LEU A 26 -8.15 -2.88 -14.97
C LEU A 26 -7.58 -4.02 -15.86
N ARG A 27 -8.28 -4.42 -16.92
CA ARG A 27 -7.88 -5.39 -17.94
C ARG A 27 -6.88 -4.83 -18.96
N GLU A 28 -6.81 -3.50 -19.18
CA GLU A 28 -5.97 -2.91 -20.26
C GLU A 28 -4.67 -2.27 -19.78
N ILE A 29 -4.54 -1.92 -18.49
CA ILE A 29 -3.28 -1.45 -17.90
C ILE A 29 -2.60 -2.66 -17.24
N PRO A 30 -1.29 -2.90 -17.46
CA PRO A 30 -0.57 -3.91 -16.71
C PRO A 30 -0.80 -3.68 -15.21
N GLN A 31 -1.39 -4.67 -14.54
CA GLN A 31 -1.77 -4.58 -13.12
C GLN A 31 -0.66 -4.01 -12.22
N PRO A 32 0.64 -4.33 -12.44
CA PRO A 32 1.73 -3.72 -11.67
C PRO A 32 1.86 -2.20 -11.85
N ARG A 33 1.65 -1.67 -13.07
CA ARG A 33 1.75 -0.22 -13.34
C ARG A 33 0.57 0.53 -12.73
N ALA A 34 -0.64 -0.03 -12.82
CA ALA A 34 -1.84 0.54 -12.20
C ALA A 34 -1.70 0.57 -10.67
N ALA A 35 -1.28 -0.54 -10.05
CA ALA A 35 -1.06 -0.61 -8.61
C ALA A 35 0.04 0.35 -8.13
N ASN A 36 1.16 0.45 -8.87
CA ASN A 36 2.24 1.38 -8.55
C ASN A 36 1.76 2.83 -8.60
N LEU A 37 1.02 3.23 -9.65
CA LEU A 37 0.46 4.58 -9.73
C LEU A 37 -0.50 4.87 -8.57
N ALA A 38 -1.38 3.93 -8.24
CA ALA A 38 -2.35 4.08 -7.16
C ALA A 38 -1.69 4.27 -5.80
N LEU A 39 -0.86 3.31 -5.41
CA LEU A 39 -0.16 3.31 -4.13
C LEU A 39 0.83 4.49 -4.05
N GLY A 40 1.45 4.83 -5.18
CA GLY A 40 2.32 5.99 -5.32
C GLY A 40 1.60 7.31 -5.05
N VAL A 41 0.45 7.52 -5.68
CA VAL A 41 -0.39 8.71 -5.44
C VAL A 41 -0.84 8.78 -3.99
N LEU A 42 -1.29 7.67 -3.39
CA LEU A 42 -1.71 7.63 -1.99
C LEU A 42 -0.55 7.94 -1.05
N ARG A 43 0.64 7.38 -1.31
CA ARG A 43 1.84 7.61 -0.50
C ARG A 43 2.32 9.06 -0.56
N GLN A 44 2.13 9.72 -1.70
CA GLN A 44 2.55 11.10 -1.94
C GLN A 44 1.39 12.10 -1.86
N ILE A 45 0.24 11.70 -1.31
CA ILE A 45 -1.01 12.46 -1.49
C ILE A 45 -0.91 13.88 -0.95
N THR A 46 -0.29 14.09 0.21
CA THR A 46 -0.14 15.42 0.82
C THR A 46 0.69 16.35 -0.06
N ALA A 47 1.81 15.85 -0.61
CA ALA A 47 2.68 16.58 -1.52
C ALA A 47 1.95 16.94 -2.82
N LEU A 48 1.23 15.98 -3.40
CA LEU A 48 0.48 16.19 -4.64
C LEU A 48 -0.70 17.16 -4.44
N GLU A 49 -1.37 17.09 -3.29
CA GLU A 49 -2.46 18.01 -2.94
C GLU A 49 -1.96 19.43 -2.67
N TRP A 50 -0.79 19.57 -2.03
CA TRP A 50 -0.10 20.85 -1.88
C TRP A 50 0.20 21.47 -3.25
N LEU A 51 0.81 20.69 -4.15
CA LEU A 51 1.09 21.14 -5.53
C LEU A 51 -0.17 21.54 -6.27
N ARG A 52 -1.24 20.73 -6.17
CA ARG A 52 -2.56 21.07 -6.73
C ARG A 52 -3.06 22.42 -6.20
N GLY A 53 -2.88 22.69 -4.91
CA GLY A 53 -3.23 23.96 -4.27
C GLY A 53 -2.46 25.16 -4.82
N GLN A 54 -1.16 25.01 -5.11
CA GLN A 54 -0.34 26.07 -5.72
C GLN A 54 -0.69 26.31 -7.20
N LEU A 55 -1.07 25.25 -7.91
CA LEU A 55 -1.29 25.29 -9.35
C LEU A 55 -2.70 25.74 -9.76
N LEU A 56 -3.73 25.45 -8.93
CA LEU A 56 -5.11 25.83 -9.18
C LEU A 56 -5.44 27.18 -8.53
N SER A 57 -5.98 28.11 -9.31
CA SER A 57 -6.43 29.41 -8.79
C SER A 57 -7.65 29.32 -7.87
N LYS A 58 -8.47 28.28 -8.05
CA LYS A 58 -9.63 27.98 -7.21
C LYS A 58 -9.71 26.47 -6.96
N PRO A 59 -10.05 26.03 -5.75
CA PRO A 59 -10.23 24.61 -5.47
C PRO A 59 -11.38 24.02 -6.29
N LEU A 60 -11.24 22.77 -6.69
CA LEU A 60 -12.31 22.04 -7.38
C LEU A 60 -13.46 21.74 -6.41
N PRO A 61 -14.73 21.93 -6.81
CA PRO A 61 -15.88 21.50 -6.02
C PRO A 61 -15.86 19.99 -5.75
N ARG A 62 -16.40 19.54 -4.61
CA ARG A 62 -16.48 18.10 -4.23
C ARG A 62 -17.09 17.18 -5.31
N LYS A 63 -18.02 17.69 -6.12
CA LYS A 63 -18.60 16.93 -7.26
C LYS A 63 -17.61 16.64 -8.40
N HIS A 64 -16.40 17.19 -8.33
CA HIS A 64 -15.31 17.05 -9.30
C HIS A 64 -14.03 16.48 -8.65
N THR A 65 -14.17 15.72 -7.57
CA THR A 65 -13.05 15.01 -6.93
C THR A 65 -12.34 14.07 -7.91
N ASP A 66 -13.07 13.46 -8.84
CA ASP A 66 -12.54 12.62 -9.92
C ASP A 66 -11.52 13.36 -10.81
N VAL A 67 -11.82 14.60 -11.20
CA VAL A 67 -10.89 15.49 -11.93
C VAL A 67 -9.69 15.85 -11.06
N GLY A 68 -9.93 16.11 -9.77
CA GLY A 68 -8.88 16.37 -8.79
C GLY A 68 -7.90 15.21 -8.69
N VAL A 69 -8.40 13.98 -8.60
CA VAL A 69 -7.59 12.75 -8.56
C VAL A 69 -6.83 12.54 -9.86
N ALA A 70 -7.46 12.77 -11.01
CA ALA A 70 -6.77 12.70 -12.31
C ALA A 70 -5.57 13.66 -12.37
N LEU A 71 -5.69 14.87 -11.81
CA LEU A 71 -4.58 15.81 -11.69
C LEU A 71 -3.46 15.27 -10.79
N LEU A 72 -3.79 14.70 -9.63
CA LEU A 72 -2.80 14.09 -8.73
C LEU A 72 -2.04 12.94 -9.43
N MET A 73 -2.76 12.09 -10.18
CA MET A 73 -2.17 11.01 -10.98
C MET A 73 -1.22 11.57 -12.05
N GLY A 74 -1.59 12.66 -12.72
CA GLY A 74 -0.73 13.33 -13.70
C GLY A 74 0.54 13.90 -13.08
N LEU A 75 0.41 14.60 -11.93
CA LEU A 75 1.54 15.13 -11.18
C LEU A 75 2.47 14.01 -10.70
N TYR A 76 1.92 12.90 -10.19
CA TYR A 76 2.72 11.76 -9.74
C TYR A 76 3.51 11.12 -10.89
N GLN A 77 2.89 10.95 -12.07
CA GLN A 77 3.56 10.41 -13.24
C GLN A 77 4.76 11.26 -13.67
N ILE A 78 4.62 12.58 -13.66
CA ILE A 78 5.71 13.51 -14.02
C ILE A 78 6.83 13.49 -12.96
N ARG A 79 6.47 13.42 -11.68
CA ARG A 79 7.44 13.55 -10.57
C ARG A 79 8.20 12.28 -10.25
N HIS A 80 7.52 11.14 -10.29
CA HIS A 80 8.02 9.90 -9.69
C HIS A 80 8.09 8.73 -10.66
N MET A 81 7.50 8.83 -11.85
CA MET A 81 7.57 7.76 -12.85
C MET A 81 8.54 8.11 -13.96
N ARG A 82 9.06 7.08 -14.64
CA ARG A 82 9.91 7.22 -15.84
C ARG A 82 9.09 7.52 -17.11
N THR A 83 7.88 8.03 -16.96
CA THR A 83 6.99 8.35 -18.09
C THR A 83 7.40 9.70 -18.64
N PRO A 84 7.63 9.85 -19.96
CA PRO A 84 7.94 11.16 -20.53
C PRO A 84 6.86 12.19 -20.21
N ASP A 85 7.24 13.42 -19.87
CA ASP A 85 6.33 14.47 -19.40
C ASP A 85 5.13 14.69 -20.34
N HIS A 86 5.39 14.76 -21.65
CA HIS A 86 4.33 14.94 -22.65
C HIS A 86 3.33 13.78 -22.68
N ALA A 87 3.80 12.55 -22.44
CA ALA A 87 2.96 11.35 -22.40
C ALA A 87 2.11 11.35 -21.12
N ALA A 88 2.70 11.68 -19.96
CA ALA A 88 1.96 11.79 -18.70
C ALA A 88 0.83 12.83 -18.77
N VAL A 89 1.10 13.99 -19.39
CA VAL A 89 0.08 15.02 -19.66
C VAL A 89 -1.02 14.48 -20.58
N GLN A 90 -0.66 13.85 -21.70
CA GLN A 90 -1.63 13.35 -22.67
C GLN A 90 -2.50 12.24 -22.08
N GLU A 91 -1.92 11.29 -21.34
CA GLU A 91 -2.64 10.21 -20.66
C GLU A 91 -3.62 10.79 -19.64
N THR A 92 -3.21 11.79 -18.86
CA THR A 92 -4.09 12.46 -17.89
C THR A 92 -5.24 13.22 -18.55
N VAL A 93 -4.99 13.86 -19.71
CA VAL A 93 -6.04 14.53 -20.49
C VAL A 93 -7.01 13.51 -21.10
N LYS A 94 -6.52 12.36 -21.58
CA LYS A 94 -7.36 11.26 -22.06
C LYS A 94 -8.26 10.73 -20.94
N LEU A 95 -7.71 10.57 -19.73
CA LEU A 95 -8.46 10.12 -18.55
C LEU A 95 -9.69 10.99 -18.28
N ALA A 96 -9.60 12.32 -18.38
CA ALA A 96 -10.76 13.21 -18.21
C ALA A 96 -11.90 12.93 -19.21
N ARG A 97 -11.58 12.50 -20.44
CA ARG A 97 -12.60 12.13 -21.43
C ARG A 97 -13.28 10.82 -21.04
N THR A 98 -12.51 9.84 -20.57
CA THR A 98 -13.04 8.56 -20.04
C THR A 98 -13.97 8.79 -18.85
N LEU A 99 -13.64 9.75 -17.98
CA LEU A 99 -14.47 10.18 -16.85
C LEU A 99 -15.71 10.99 -17.26
N LYS A 100 -15.96 11.17 -18.56
CA LYS A 100 -17.03 12.03 -19.11
C LYS A 100 -16.93 13.49 -18.63
N LYS A 101 -15.72 13.97 -18.37
CA LYS A 101 -15.40 15.35 -17.96
C LYS A 101 -14.58 16.07 -19.03
N SER A 102 -15.05 16.04 -20.28
CA SER A 102 -14.33 16.66 -21.42
C SER A 102 -14.00 18.14 -21.21
N TRP A 103 -14.82 18.87 -20.43
CA TRP A 103 -14.56 20.26 -20.04
C TRP A 103 -13.25 20.43 -19.24
N ALA A 104 -12.83 19.41 -18.49
CA ALA A 104 -11.64 19.45 -17.64
C ALA A 104 -10.34 19.18 -18.42
N THR A 105 -10.42 18.79 -19.69
CA THR A 105 -9.23 18.48 -20.51
C THR A 105 -8.29 19.68 -20.64
N GLY A 106 -8.84 20.87 -20.91
CA GLY A 106 -8.08 22.12 -20.99
C GLY A 106 -7.45 22.51 -19.65
N LEU A 107 -8.20 22.34 -18.55
CA LEU A 107 -7.73 22.59 -17.19
C LEU A 107 -6.53 21.70 -16.88
N LEU A 108 -6.68 20.37 -16.97
CA LEU A 108 -5.61 19.42 -16.65
C LEU A 108 -4.35 19.66 -17.50
N ASN A 109 -4.51 19.87 -18.81
CA ASN A 109 -3.39 20.16 -19.70
C ASN A 109 -2.66 21.46 -19.29
N ALA A 110 -3.41 22.54 -19.05
CA ALA A 110 -2.83 23.82 -18.66
C ALA A 110 -2.12 23.75 -17.30
N THR A 111 -2.75 23.10 -16.31
CA THR A 111 -2.21 22.93 -14.95
C THR A 111 -0.93 22.09 -14.95
N LEU A 112 -0.91 20.94 -15.62
CA LEU A 112 0.29 20.11 -15.68
C LEU A 112 1.42 20.77 -16.48
N ARG A 113 1.10 21.47 -17.59
CA ARG A 113 2.10 22.25 -18.33
C ARG A 113 2.64 23.42 -17.52
N ARG A 114 1.82 24.02 -16.66
CA ARG A 114 2.26 25.05 -15.71
C ARG A 114 3.25 24.45 -14.71
N TYR A 115 2.93 23.31 -14.11
CA TYR A 115 3.84 22.60 -13.23
C TYR A 115 5.19 22.34 -13.90
N LEU A 116 5.20 21.84 -15.14
CA LEU A 116 6.45 21.59 -15.86
C LEU A 116 7.31 22.85 -16.08
N ARG A 117 6.70 24.03 -16.28
CA ARG A 117 7.42 25.30 -16.42
C ARG A 117 7.94 25.84 -15.08
N GLU A 118 7.18 25.63 -14.01
CA GLU A 118 7.47 26.14 -12.66
C GLU A 118 8.11 25.06 -11.75
N ARG A 119 8.53 23.92 -12.32
CA ARG A 119 8.86 22.69 -11.59
C ARG A 119 9.90 22.92 -10.51
N GLU A 120 11.02 23.53 -10.88
CA GLU A 120 12.14 23.75 -9.98
C GLU A 120 11.74 24.58 -8.76
N ALA A 121 11.02 25.69 -8.98
CA ALA A 121 10.55 26.56 -7.90
C ALA A 121 9.50 25.88 -7.00
N LEU A 122 8.56 25.13 -7.60
CA LEU A 122 7.51 24.44 -6.85
C LEU A 122 8.06 23.25 -6.05
N ASP A 123 8.99 22.48 -6.62
CA ASP A 123 9.62 21.36 -5.91
C ASP A 123 10.54 21.87 -4.79
N ALA A 124 11.24 22.99 -4.97
CA ALA A 124 12.02 23.64 -3.91
C ALA A 124 11.13 24.14 -2.76
N ALA A 125 10.03 24.84 -3.09
CA ALA A 125 9.09 25.31 -2.08
C ALA A 125 8.39 24.15 -1.34
N LEU A 126 8.07 23.05 -2.04
CA LEU A 126 7.51 21.87 -1.40
C LEU A 126 8.50 21.21 -0.43
N ALA A 127 9.80 21.22 -0.74
CA ALA A 127 10.82 20.61 0.12
C ALA A 127 10.93 21.29 1.50
N GLU A 128 10.47 22.54 1.62
CA GLU A 128 10.42 23.29 2.88
C GLU A 128 9.07 23.13 3.63
N ASP A 129 8.09 22.42 3.05
CA ASP A 129 6.76 22.22 3.61
C ASP A 129 6.58 20.80 4.17
N ASP A 130 5.88 20.67 5.30
CA ASP A 130 5.53 19.38 5.92
C ASP A 130 4.82 18.41 4.95
N ALA A 131 4.14 18.94 3.92
CA ALA A 131 3.46 18.16 2.90
C ALA A 131 4.39 17.20 2.14
N VAL A 132 5.70 17.48 2.06
CA VAL A 132 6.69 16.62 1.39
C VAL A 132 6.78 15.23 2.00
N HIS A 133 6.41 15.10 3.28
CA HIS A 133 6.55 13.88 4.06
C HIS A 133 5.48 12.82 3.77
N GLY A 134 4.48 13.10 2.93
CA GLY A 134 3.44 12.10 2.60
C GLY A 134 2.43 11.83 3.72
N HIS A 135 2.43 12.62 4.80
CA HIS A 135 1.59 12.42 5.97
C HIS A 135 0.67 13.61 6.24
N PRO A 136 -0.59 13.39 6.68
CA PRO A 136 -1.46 14.48 7.09
C PRO A 136 -0.89 15.17 8.34
N SER A 137 -1.10 16.48 8.45
CA SER A 137 -0.46 17.30 9.49
C SER A 137 -0.75 16.83 10.92
N TRP A 138 -1.91 16.23 11.18
CA TRP A 138 -2.23 15.69 12.51
C TRP A 138 -1.34 14.50 12.88
N LEU A 139 -1.02 13.62 11.92
CA LEU A 139 -0.20 12.45 12.14
C LEU A 139 1.27 12.84 12.29
N LEU A 140 1.76 13.79 11.50
CA LEU A 140 3.10 14.36 11.68
C LEU A 140 3.27 15.00 13.06
N ARG A 141 2.28 15.77 13.53
CA ARG A 141 2.30 16.32 14.89
C ARG A 141 2.33 15.21 15.93
N GLN A 142 1.55 14.14 15.74
CA GLN A 142 1.56 13.00 16.65
C GLN A 142 2.93 12.31 16.68
N PHE A 143 3.57 12.06 15.54
CA PHE A 143 4.93 11.51 15.51
C PHE A 143 5.94 12.39 16.23
N ARG A 144 5.87 13.71 16.06
CA ARG A 144 6.74 14.67 16.76
C ARG A 144 6.52 14.68 18.28
N THR A 145 5.29 14.40 18.73
CA THR A 145 4.95 14.33 20.15
C THR A 145 5.37 12.99 20.76
N ASP A 146 5.01 11.88 20.13
CA ASP A 146 5.18 10.53 20.67
C ASP A 146 6.63 10.03 20.49
N TRP A 147 7.30 10.45 19.40
CA TRP A 147 8.66 10.02 19.02
C TRP A 147 9.50 11.18 18.43
N PRO A 148 9.85 12.20 19.24
CA PRO A 148 10.57 13.39 18.76
C PRO A 148 11.90 13.06 18.08
N ASP A 149 12.70 12.15 18.66
CA ASP A 149 14.02 11.78 18.14
C ASP A 149 13.98 10.81 16.94
N HIS A 150 12.80 10.24 16.64
CA HIS A 150 12.62 9.25 15.57
C HIS A 150 11.65 9.69 14.48
N THR A 151 11.11 10.91 14.55
CA THR A 151 10.10 11.39 13.60
C THR A 151 10.61 11.31 12.16
N SER A 152 11.83 11.78 11.89
CA SER A 152 12.42 11.76 10.54
C SER A 152 12.59 10.34 10.03
N THR A 153 13.04 9.41 10.88
CA THR A 153 13.20 7.99 10.55
C THR A 153 11.87 7.31 10.26
N ILE A 154 10.83 7.57 11.06
CA ILE A 154 9.48 7.02 10.86
C ILE A 154 8.90 7.51 9.54
N VAL A 155 8.99 8.82 9.28
CA VAL A 155 8.50 9.44 8.05
C VAL A 155 9.23 8.87 6.82
N ALA A 156 10.55 8.77 6.89
CA ALA A 156 11.34 8.20 5.79
C ALA A 156 10.98 6.73 5.54
N ALA A 157 10.84 5.92 6.60
CA ALA A 157 10.46 4.51 6.48
C ALA A 157 9.06 4.32 5.87
N ASN A 158 8.10 5.17 6.23
CA ASN A 158 6.73 5.12 5.68
C ASN A 158 6.66 5.58 4.21
N ALA A 159 7.65 6.34 3.74
CA ALA A 159 7.75 6.78 2.35
C ALA A 159 8.26 5.68 1.41
N GLU A 160 8.80 4.58 1.94
CA GLU A 160 9.26 3.43 1.16
C GLU A 160 8.15 2.39 0.95
N PRO A 161 8.16 1.64 -0.15
CA PRO A 161 7.33 0.45 -0.29
C PRO A 161 7.66 -0.59 0.81
N GLY A 162 6.63 -1.12 1.47
CA GLY A 162 6.81 -2.15 2.49
C GLY A 162 7.44 -3.43 1.90
N PRO A 163 8.32 -4.13 2.65
CA PRO A 163 8.97 -5.34 2.18
C PRO A 163 7.96 -6.48 2.02
N LEU A 164 8.14 -7.32 0.99
CA LEU A 164 7.40 -8.58 0.89
C LEU A 164 8.02 -9.61 1.83
N THR A 165 7.29 -9.98 2.87
CA THR A 165 7.73 -10.98 3.86
C THR A 165 6.77 -12.16 3.87
N VAL A 166 7.32 -13.35 4.09
CA VAL A 166 6.58 -14.60 4.19
C VAL A 166 6.93 -15.29 5.51
N ARG A 167 5.92 -15.88 6.14
CA ARG A 167 6.10 -16.86 7.21
C ARG A 167 6.15 -18.25 6.59
N VAL A 168 7.21 -19.00 6.86
CA VAL A 168 7.32 -20.42 6.50
C VAL A 168 6.45 -21.23 7.45
N ASN A 169 5.63 -22.14 6.90
CA ASN A 169 4.85 -23.06 7.70
C ASN A 169 5.79 -24.13 8.26
N THR A 170 6.06 -24.07 9.57
CA THR A 170 7.01 -24.97 10.24
C THR A 170 6.56 -26.42 10.28
N LEU A 171 5.29 -26.71 10.02
CA LEU A 171 4.78 -28.09 9.85
C LEU A 171 5.20 -28.70 8.50
N ALA A 172 5.58 -27.87 7.51
CA ALA A 172 5.94 -28.28 6.16
C ALA A 172 7.45 -28.15 5.84
N GLY A 173 8.26 -27.82 6.85
CA GLY A 173 9.72 -27.69 6.74
C GLY A 173 10.28 -26.48 7.47
N SER A 174 11.60 -26.39 7.52
CA SER A 174 12.30 -25.28 8.16
C SER A 174 12.40 -24.04 7.26
N ARG A 175 12.68 -22.88 7.86
CA ARG A 175 12.95 -21.63 7.14
C ARG A 175 14.08 -21.80 6.12
N ASP A 176 15.15 -22.49 6.51
CA ASP A 176 16.37 -22.62 5.70
C ASP A 176 16.17 -23.60 4.53
N GLU A 177 15.40 -24.67 4.73
CA GLU A 177 14.93 -25.55 3.67
C GLU A 177 14.09 -24.78 2.64
N TYR A 178 13.13 -23.98 3.12
CA TYR A 178 12.31 -23.18 2.21
C TYR A 178 13.11 -22.10 1.49
N GLY A 179 14.08 -21.47 2.16
CA GLY A 179 15.03 -20.54 1.54
C GLY A 179 15.83 -21.20 0.40
N SER A 180 16.20 -22.48 0.56
CA SER A 180 16.86 -23.25 -0.51
C SER A 180 15.92 -23.53 -1.70
N VAL A 181 14.64 -23.79 -1.43
CA VAL A 181 13.61 -23.92 -2.48
C VAL A 181 13.42 -22.61 -3.26
N LEU A 182 13.37 -21.47 -2.57
CA LEU A 182 13.28 -20.16 -3.22
C LEU A 182 14.49 -19.88 -4.10
N ARG A 183 15.70 -20.16 -3.59
CA ARG A 183 16.94 -19.99 -4.37
C ARG A 183 16.95 -20.86 -5.63
N ALA A 184 16.52 -22.11 -5.54
CA ALA A 184 16.40 -23.01 -6.70
C ALA A 184 15.39 -22.50 -7.75
N ALA A 185 14.40 -21.72 -7.32
CA ALA A 185 13.43 -21.04 -8.19
C ALA A 185 13.90 -19.65 -8.66
N ASN A 186 15.15 -19.27 -8.41
CA ASN A 186 15.72 -17.94 -8.69
C ASN A 186 14.98 -16.79 -7.97
N ILE A 187 14.43 -17.05 -6.79
CA ILE A 187 13.82 -16.04 -5.93
C ILE A 187 14.80 -15.72 -4.80
N ALA A 188 15.37 -14.52 -4.84
CA ALA A 188 16.24 -14.03 -3.78
C ALA A 188 15.43 -13.73 -2.51
N ALA A 189 15.88 -14.28 -1.39
CA ALA A 189 15.26 -14.07 -0.09
C ALA A 189 16.31 -14.08 1.03
N THR A 190 16.08 -13.23 2.02
CA THR A 190 16.93 -13.10 3.21
C THR A 190 16.13 -13.42 4.48
N PRO A 191 16.73 -14.04 5.51
CA PRO A 191 16.06 -14.22 6.79
C PRO A 191 15.56 -12.90 7.38
N CYS A 192 14.35 -12.91 7.91
CA CYS A 192 13.84 -11.84 8.76
C CYS A 192 14.75 -11.68 9.99
N ALA A 193 14.91 -10.44 10.47
CA ALA A 193 15.83 -10.10 11.57
C ALA A 193 15.35 -10.63 12.93
N HIS A 194 14.04 -10.67 13.14
CA HIS A 194 13.38 -10.99 14.39
C HIS A 194 12.46 -12.21 14.25
N ALA A 195 11.76 -12.35 13.12
CA ALA A 195 10.86 -13.49 12.92
C ALA A 195 11.64 -14.76 12.53
N THR A 196 11.70 -15.74 13.44
CA THR A 196 12.49 -16.97 13.25
C THR A 196 12.02 -17.85 12.09
N SER A 197 10.73 -17.76 11.74
CA SER A 197 10.14 -18.45 10.58
C SER A 197 9.98 -17.55 9.35
N GLY A 198 10.47 -16.31 9.43
CA GLY A 198 10.27 -15.29 8.41
C GLY A 198 11.39 -15.26 7.36
N LEU A 199 10.99 -15.06 6.10
CA LEU A 199 11.89 -14.68 5.00
C LEU A 199 11.37 -13.39 4.37
N ARG A 200 12.28 -12.44 4.12
CA ARG A 200 12.04 -11.28 3.25
C ARG A 200 12.40 -11.65 1.83
N ILE A 201 11.47 -11.46 0.91
CA ILE A 201 11.71 -11.60 -0.53
C ILE A 201 12.26 -10.26 -1.04
N ASP A 202 13.41 -10.30 -1.70
CA ASP A 202 14.11 -9.06 -2.08
C ASP A 202 13.43 -8.35 -3.26
N GLU A 203 12.81 -9.11 -4.17
CA GLU A 203 12.02 -8.58 -5.29
C GLU A 203 10.55 -8.96 -5.16
N ALA A 204 9.66 -8.04 -5.52
CA ALA A 204 8.22 -8.28 -5.43
C ALA A 204 7.78 -9.39 -6.40
N VAL A 205 7.31 -10.50 -5.84
CA VAL A 205 6.67 -11.60 -6.57
C VAL A 205 5.21 -11.73 -6.16
N ARG A 206 4.34 -12.23 -7.03
CA ARG A 206 2.96 -12.51 -6.63
C ARG A 206 2.97 -13.68 -5.66
N ALA A 207 2.16 -13.61 -4.60
CA ALA A 207 2.08 -14.66 -3.60
C ALA A 207 1.83 -16.05 -4.22
N VAL A 208 0.97 -16.12 -5.22
CA VAL A 208 0.61 -17.37 -5.93
C VAL A 208 1.75 -18.00 -6.73
N ASP A 209 2.79 -17.21 -7.05
CA ASP A 209 3.98 -17.67 -7.78
C ASP A 209 5.08 -18.17 -6.83
N LEU A 210 4.94 -17.98 -5.51
CA LEU A 210 5.87 -18.53 -4.53
C LEU A 210 5.80 -20.06 -4.53
N PRO A 211 6.95 -20.77 -4.64
CA PRO A 211 7.01 -22.22 -4.62
C PRO A 211 6.24 -22.84 -3.45
N GLY A 212 5.25 -23.70 -3.73
CA GLY A 212 4.48 -24.37 -2.69
C GLY A 212 3.51 -23.48 -1.90
N PHE A 213 3.26 -22.23 -2.30
CA PHE A 213 2.28 -21.36 -1.65
C PHE A 213 0.88 -22.00 -1.60
N LYS A 214 0.39 -22.52 -2.73
CA LYS A 214 -0.90 -23.23 -2.82
C LYS A 214 -0.95 -24.53 -2.01
N ALA A 215 0.21 -25.10 -1.70
CA ALA A 215 0.34 -26.29 -0.85
C ALA A 215 0.59 -25.94 0.62
N GLY A 216 0.42 -24.67 1.01
CA GLY A 216 0.54 -24.26 2.41
C GLY A 216 1.96 -24.19 2.94
N ARG A 217 3.01 -24.15 2.09
CA ARG A 217 4.40 -24.09 2.57
C ARG A 217 4.79 -22.76 3.19
N CYS A 218 4.10 -21.68 2.82
CA CYS A 218 4.31 -20.36 3.39
C CYS A 218 3.02 -19.53 3.35
N THR A 219 3.02 -18.41 4.07
CA THR A 219 1.96 -17.40 4.06
C THR A 219 2.58 -16.02 3.97
N VAL A 220 2.05 -15.14 3.12
CA VAL A 220 2.48 -13.72 3.09
C VAL A 220 2.03 -13.07 4.39
N GLN A 221 2.99 -12.59 5.19
CA GLN A 221 2.72 -12.00 6.48
C GLN A 221 3.91 -11.12 6.90
N ASP A 222 3.60 -9.88 7.27
CA ASP A 222 4.59 -8.93 7.80
C ASP A 222 5.39 -9.51 8.96
N GLU A 223 6.69 -9.20 9.00
CA GLU A 223 7.61 -9.67 10.05
C GLU A 223 7.10 -9.35 11.45
N SER A 224 6.63 -8.12 11.70
CA SER A 224 6.11 -7.72 13.01
C SER A 224 4.88 -8.56 13.42
N SER A 225 4.03 -8.92 12.45
CA SER A 225 2.87 -9.77 12.68
C SER A 225 3.24 -11.21 13.01
N GLN A 226 4.41 -11.69 12.57
CA GLN A 226 4.91 -13.03 12.91
C GLN A 226 5.38 -13.10 14.37
N LEU A 227 5.76 -11.98 14.97
CA LEU A 227 6.25 -11.93 16.36
C LEU A 227 5.15 -12.14 17.41
N ALA A 228 3.88 -11.91 17.05
CA ALA A 228 2.78 -11.95 18.02
C ALA A 228 2.56 -13.34 18.65
N VAL A 229 2.53 -14.41 17.85
CA VAL A 229 2.27 -15.77 18.34
C VAL A 229 3.41 -16.35 19.17
N PRO A 230 4.70 -16.18 18.79
CA PRO A 230 5.83 -16.60 19.62
C PRO A 230 5.88 -16.00 21.03
N LEU A 231 5.24 -14.85 21.26
CA LEU A 231 5.17 -14.23 22.60
C LEU A 231 4.18 -14.94 23.55
N LEU A 232 3.33 -15.81 23.02
CA LEU A 232 2.39 -16.59 23.82
C LEU A 232 3.10 -17.81 24.43
N SER A 233 2.63 -18.26 25.62
CA SER A 233 3.06 -19.53 26.22
C SER A 233 2.77 -20.72 25.29
N ASP A 234 3.36 -21.90 25.56
CA ASP A 234 3.05 -23.13 24.81
C ASP A 234 1.54 -23.29 24.55
N LEU A 235 1.18 -23.48 23.28
CA LEU A 235 -0.19 -23.48 22.79
C LEU A 235 -0.71 -24.87 22.44
N ALA A 236 0.15 -25.90 22.47
CA ALA A 236 -0.22 -27.25 22.06
C ALA A 236 -1.45 -27.76 22.84
N GLY A 237 -2.51 -28.11 22.11
CA GLY A 237 -3.77 -28.61 22.67
C GLY A 237 -4.63 -27.56 23.38
N LYS A 238 -4.19 -26.29 23.49
CA LYS A 238 -4.95 -25.24 24.16
C LYS A 238 -6.02 -24.65 23.26
N ARG A 239 -7.15 -24.29 23.85
CA ARG A 239 -8.22 -23.55 23.15
C ARG A 239 -7.88 -22.06 23.13
N VAL A 240 -7.83 -21.48 21.93
CA VAL A 240 -7.48 -20.06 21.72
C VAL A 240 -8.60 -19.37 20.95
N LEU A 241 -8.97 -18.18 21.37
CA LEU A 241 -9.87 -17.29 20.64
C LEU A 241 -9.03 -16.25 19.90
N ASP A 242 -9.10 -16.24 18.57
CA ASP A 242 -8.52 -15.19 17.72
C ASP A 242 -9.62 -14.20 17.33
N VAL A 243 -9.54 -12.99 17.88
CA VAL A 243 -10.52 -11.92 17.65
C VAL A 243 -9.98 -10.99 16.57
N CYS A 244 -10.84 -10.59 15.62
CA CYS A 244 -10.44 -9.85 14.41
C CYS A 244 -9.48 -10.67 13.53
N ALA A 245 -9.81 -11.96 13.40
CA ALA A 245 -8.91 -12.97 12.85
C ALA A 245 -8.60 -12.79 11.36
N ALA A 246 -9.50 -12.20 10.58
CA ALA A 246 -9.31 -12.14 9.14
C ALA A 246 -8.13 -11.20 8.77
N PRO A 247 -7.33 -11.52 7.73
CA PRO A 247 -7.49 -12.63 6.77
C PRO A 247 -6.90 -13.99 7.21
N GLY A 248 -6.56 -14.17 8.50
CA GLY A 248 -6.17 -15.49 9.06
C GLY A 248 -4.66 -15.70 9.23
N GLY A 249 -3.84 -14.67 9.02
CA GLY A 249 -2.38 -14.79 9.15
C GLY A 249 -1.93 -15.24 10.54
N LYS A 250 -2.49 -14.66 11.61
CA LYS A 250 -2.18 -15.08 13.00
C LYS A 250 -2.90 -16.37 13.38
N THR A 251 -4.15 -16.55 12.93
CA THR A 251 -4.93 -17.78 13.10
C THR A 251 -4.15 -19.01 12.63
N THR A 252 -3.58 -18.95 11.43
CA THR A 252 -2.80 -20.06 10.87
C THR A 252 -1.50 -20.28 11.63
N HIS A 253 -0.85 -19.23 12.14
CA HIS A 253 0.34 -19.37 12.98
C HIS A 253 0.00 -20.02 14.34
N LEU A 254 -1.16 -19.72 14.92
CA LEU A 254 -1.64 -20.39 16.14
C LEU A 254 -1.87 -21.89 15.90
N LEU A 255 -2.45 -22.24 14.75
CA LEU A 255 -2.64 -23.65 14.34
C LEU A 255 -1.31 -24.37 14.13
N GLU A 256 -0.32 -23.72 13.51
CA GLU A 256 1.06 -24.23 13.37
C GLU A 256 1.73 -24.53 14.72
N ARG A 257 1.30 -23.85 15.79
CA ARG A 257 1.73 -24.09 17.19
C ARG A 257 0.87 -25.12 17.94
N GLY A 258 -0.04 -25.81 17.24
CA GLY A 258 -0.87 -26.87 17.82
C GLY A 258 -2.07 -26.39 18.63
N ALA A 259 -2.47 -25.12 18.51
CA ALA A 259 -3.65 -24.60 19.19
C ALA A 259 -4.97 -25.10 18.56
N LEU A 260 -6.02 -25.19 19.37
CA LEU A 260 -7.41 -25.37 18.95
C LEU A 260 -8.08 -23.99 18.83
N VAL A 261 -8.09 -23.42 17.63
CA VAL A 261 -8.45 -22.00 17.43
C VAL A 261 -9.94 -21.83 17.09
N THR A 262 -10.61 -20.93 17.81
CA THR A 262 -11.86 -20.31 17.37
C THR A 262 -11.53 -18.93 16.80
N ALA A 263 -11.82 -18.70 15.51
CA ALA A 263 -11.53 -17.44 14.84
C ALA A 263 -12.82 -16.66 14.57
N VAL A 264 -12.85 -15.38 14.97
CA VAL A 264 -14.01 -14.50 14.76
C VAL A 264 -13.58 -13.18 14.14
N ASP A 265 -14.40 -12.67 13.21
CA ASP A 265 -14.23 -11.34 12.60
C ASP A 265 -15.61 -10.75 12.32
N VAL A 266 -15.72 -9.42 12.37
CA VAL A 266 -16.99 -8.71 12.09
C VAL A 266 -17.33 -8.73 10.60
N SER A 267 -16.34 -8.86 9.73
CA SER A 267 -16.52 -8.82 8.28
C SER A 267 -16.70 -10.21 7.69
N ALA A 268 -17.91 -10.52 7.25
CA ALA A 268 -18.22 -11.76 6.54
C ALA A 268 -17.40 -11.91 5.24
N GLU A 269 -17.15 -10.81 4.53
CA GLU A 269 -16.33 -10.81 3.32
C GLU A 269 -14.88 -11.21 3.61
N ARG A 270 -14.25 -10.65 4.67
CA ARG A 270 -12.88 -10.98 5.04
C ARG A 270 -12.75 -12.40 5.59
N LEU A 271 -13.81 -12.96 6.17
CA LEU A 271 -13.85 -14.37 6.59
C LEU A 271 -13.72 -15.35 5.42
N VAL A 272 -14.11 -14.98 4.20
CA VAL A 272 -13.87 -15.81 3.01
C VAL A 272 -12.37 -16.04 2.79
N SER A 273 -11.56 -14.99 2.84
CA SER A 273 -10.10 -15.12 2.72
C SER A 273 -9.47 -15.92 3.87
N LEU A 274 -10.03 -15.84 5.08
CA LEU A 274 -9.61 -16.68 6.19
C LEU A 274 -9.89 -18.16 5.91
N GLN A 275 -11.10 -18.49 5.43
CA GLN A 275 -11.45 -19.87 5.07
C GLN A 275 -10.56 -20.41 3.95
N GLU A 276 -10.25 -19.60 2.93
CA GLU A 276 -9.33 -19.96 1.85
C GLU A 276 -7.91 -20.24 2.39
N ASN A 277 -7.41 -19.41 3.30
CA ASN A 277 -6.11 -19.63 3.93
C ASN A 277 -6.09 -20.90 4.78
N LEU A 278 -7.13 -21.17 5.57
CA LEU A 278 -7.25 -22.41 6.34
C LEU A 278 -7.30 -23.65 5.45
N ALA A 279 -8.06 -23.59 4.35
CA ALA A 279 -8.16 -24.69 3.40
C ALA A 279 -6.83 -25.01 2.69
N ARG A 280 -5.97 -23.98 2.53
CA ARG A 280 -4.64 -24.08 1.91
C ARG A 280 -3.57 -24.65 2.85
N LEU A 281 -3.68 -24.38 4.15
CA LEU A 281 -2.67 -24.68 5.17
C LEU A 281 -3.03 -25.91 6.03
N ARG A 282 -3.67 -26.92 5.41
CA ARG A 282 -4.10 -28.15 6.08
C ARG A 282 -2.97 -28.86 6.80
#